data_AF-A0A8X7WX28-F1
#
_entry.id   AF-A0A8X7WX28-F1
#
_cell.length_a   1.000
_cell.length_b   1.000
_cell.length_c   1.000
_cell.angle_alpha   90.00
_cell.angle_beta   90.00
_cell.angle_gamma   90.00
#
_symmetry.space_group_name_H-M   'P 1'
#
loop_
_entity.id
_entity.type
_entity.pdbx_description
1 polymer ?
#
loop_
_entity_poly.entity_id
_entity_poly.type
_entity_poly.pdbx_seq_one_letter_code
_entity_poly.pdbx_strand_id
1 'polypeptide(L)'
;MGMLSVDLLVTLQILPGFFSNCLFLAIYDSVVLVKRIVTLLSCADGSGAPGEWQRMLTSAGLRSIWNSFLLDANKQLPAFRQLVEEFSDVADFLLVYIDEAHPIDGWAVPEVECNAFKIRKHRNLEERCLAAQQLLERFALPPQCHLVADCMDNNANVSYGVAFERVCIVQEKKIAYLGGKGPFFYNVKEVRYWLEKSYGKR
;
A
#
# COMPACT_ATOMS: atom_id res chain seq x y z
N MET A 1 20.42 -15.83 30.83
CA MET A 1 19.27 -15.66 29.91
C MET A 1 19.30 -14.22 29.44
N GLY A 2 19.86 -13.97 28.26
CA GLY A 2 19.86 -12.63 27.67
C GLY A 2 18.46 -12.31 27.18
N MET A 3 17.92 -11.16 27.61
CA MET A 3 16.68 -10.62 27.06
C MET A 3 16.93 -10.38 25.57
N LEU A 4 16.32 -11.21 24.73
CA LEU A 4 16.22 -10.96 23.30
C LEU A 4 15.37 -9.70 23.19
N SER A 5 15.90 -8.58 22.70
CA SER A 5 15.16 -7.33 22.46
C SER A 5 14.97 -7.21 20.95
N VAL A 6 13.77 -6.85 20.45
CA VAL A 6 13.66 -6.42 19.05
C VAL A 6 14.04 -4.95 19.05
N ASP A 7 15.18 -4.64 18.45
CA ASP A 7 15.69 -3.26 18.44
C ASP A 7 14.86 -2.32 17.54
N LEU A 8 14.10 -2.84 16.56
CA LEU A 8 13.27 -2.02 15.66
C LEU A 8 12.30 -2.83 14.77
N LEU A 9 10.99 -2.62 14.90
CA LEU A 9 10.00 -2.93 13.85
C LEU A 9 9.83 -1.71 12.96
N VAL A 10 10.29 -1.82 11.71
CA VAL A 10 10.12 -0.77 10.71
C VAL A 10 8.90 -1.07 9.85
N THR A 11 7.85 -0.28 10.00
CA THR A 11 6.75 -0.23 9.05
C THR A 11 6.98 0.93 8.10
N LEU A 12 7.04 0.65 6.81
CA LEU A 12 7.09 1.66 5.75
C LEU A 12 5.72 1.65 5.11
N GLN A 13 4.92 2.69 5.33
CA GLN A 13 3.53 2.70 4.90
C GLN A 13 3.22 3.90 4.00
N ILE A 14 2.58 3.62 2.86
CA ILE A 14 1.87 4.58 2.02
C ILE A 14 0.47 4.02 1.80
N LEU A 15 -0.56 4.89 1.87
CA LEU A 15 -1.94 4.54 1.55
C LEU A 15 -2.12 4.21 0.03
N PRO A 16 -3.09 3.36 -0.34
CA PRO A 16 -2.85 2.19 -1.18
C PRO A 16 -2.82 2.41 -2.69
N GLY A 17 -2.10 1.50 -3.34
CA GLY A 17 -1.78 1.46 -4.78
C GLY A 17 -2.77 0.68 -5.66
N PHE A 18 -3.00 1.24 -6.86
CA PHE A 18 -3.99 0.86 -7.90
C PHE A 18 -3.48 -0.16 -8.94
N PHE A 19 -2.16 -0.36 -9.03
CA PHE A 19 -1.53 -0.64 -10.34
C PHE A 19 -1.68 -2.08 -10.86
N SER A 20 -1.61 -3.10 -10.00
CA SER A 20 -1.60 -4.51 -10.44
C SER A 20 -2.98 -5.00 -10.90
N ASN A 21 -4.04 -4.62 -10.20
CA ASN A 21 -5.40 -5.01 -10.59
C ASN A 21 -5.88 -4.27 -11.83
N CYS A 22 -5.46 -3.01 -12.03
CA CYS A 22 -5.73 -2.29 -13.26
C CYS A 22 -5.01 -2.91 -14.46
N LEU A 23 -3.78 -3.41 -14.26
CA LEU A 23 -3.05 -4.12 -15.30
C LEU A 23 -3.74 -5.43 -15.69
N PHE A 24 -4.19 -6.24 -14.72
CA PHE A 24 -4.93 -7.48 -15.01
C PHE A 24 -6.25 -7.21 -15.73
N LEU A 25 -7.00 -6.19 -15.31
CA LEU A 25 -8.25 -5.82 -15.96
C LEU A 25 -8.02 -5.23 -17.35
N ALA A 26 -6.96 -4.45 -17.54
CA ALA A 26 -6.56 -3.92 -18.85
C ALA A 26 -6.18 -5.05 -19.82
N ILE A 27 -5.44 -6.04 -19.34
CA ILE A 27 -5.08 -7.22 -20.13
C ILE A 27 -6.36 -8.02 -20.47
N TYR A 28 -7.23 -8.27 -19.49
CA TYR A 28 -8.48 -9.01 -19.73
C TYR A 28 -9.42 -8.31 -20.71
N ASP A 29 -9.68 -7.01 -20.53
CA ASP A 29 -10.51 -6.19 -21.43
C ASP A 29 -9.90 -6.17 -22.84
N SER A 30 -8.57 -6.06 -22.95
CA SER A 30 -7.85 -6.15 -24.23
C SER A 30 -8.00 -7.52 -24.90
N VAL A 31 -7.89 -8.62 -24.16
CA VAL A 31 -8.07 -9.98 -24.68
C VAL A 31 -9.51 -10.22 -25.15
N VAL A 32 -10.50 -9.73 -24.40
CA VAL A 32 -11.92 -9.81 -24.78
C VAL A 32 -12.20 -8.98 -26.05
N LEU A 33 -11.61 -7.79 -26.15
CA LEU A 33 -11.69 -6.94 -27.34
C LEU A 33 -11.08 -7.64 -28.57
N VAL A 34 -9.87 -8.19 -28.42
CA VAL A 34 -9.18 -8.92 -29.50
C VAL A 34 -9.98 -10.15 -29.92
N LYS A 35 -10.47 -10.96 -28.97
CA LYS A 35 -11.29 -12.15 -29.27
C LYS A 35 -12.51 -11.78 -30.12
N ARG A 36 -13.18 -10.67 -29.80
CA ARG A 36 -14.38 -10.21 -30.53
C ARG A 36 -14.04 -9.61 -31.89
N ILE A 37 -12.96 -8.84 -32.03
CA ILE A 37 -12.49 -8.37 -33.33
C ILE A 37 -12.20 -9.59 -34.24
N VAL A 38 -11.53 -10.61 -33.70
CA VAL A 38 -11.29 -11.87 -34.43
C VAL A 38 -12.61 -12.55 -34.79
N THR A 39 -13.58 -12.64 -33.88
CA THR A 39 -14.91 -13.22 -34.17
C THR A 39 -15.68 -12.42 -35.23
N LEU A 40 -15.66 -11.09 -35.19
CA LEU A 40 -16.31 -10.23 -36.19
C LEU A 40 -15.66 -10.35 -37.56
N LEU A 41 -14.32 -10.42 -37.60
CA LEU A 41 -13.59 -10.67 -38.85
C LEU A 41 -13.79 -12.09 -39.38
N SER A 42 -14.11 -13.06 -38.50
CA SER A 42 -14.41 -14.45 -38.87
C SER A 42 -15.87 -14.67 -39.27
N CYS A 43 -16.79 -13.82 -38.81
CA CYS A 43 -18.21 -13.82 -39.12
C CYS A 43 -18.52 -12.68 -40.09
N ALA A 44 -18.00 -12.77 -41.31
CA ALA A 44 -18.26 -11.80 -42.37
C ALA A 44 -19.60 -12.02 -43.11
N ASP A 45 -20.60 -12.62 -42.47
CA ASP A 45 -21.97 -12.69 -43.01
C ASP A 45 -22.90 -11.86 -42.14
N GLY A 46 -23.36 -10.75 -42.73
CA GLY A 46 -24.06 -9.67 -42.04
C GLY A 46 -25.44 -10.05 -41.53
N SER A 47 -25.56 -10.21 -40.22
CA SER A 47 -26.81 -9.92 -39.50
C SER A 47 -26.55 -9.84 -37.99
N GLY A 48 -26.40 -8.63 -37.46
CA GLY A 48 -26.34 -8.41 -36.02
C GLY A 48 -26.01 -6.95 -35.71
N ALA A 49 -27.01 -6.16 -35.36
CA ALA A 49 -26.81 -4.79 -34.88
C ALA A 49 -25.88 -4.81 -33.65
N PRO A 50 -24.85 -3.94 -33.59
CA PRO A 50 -23.98 -3.89 -32.45
C PRO A 50 -24.74 -3.25 -31.29
N GLY A 51 -25.27 -4.06 -30.37
CA GLY A 51 -25.83 -3.57 -29.12
C GLY A 51 -24.79 -2.72 -28.37
N GLU A 52 -25.23 -1.66 -27.70
CA GLU A 52 -24.37 -0.73 -26.96
C GLU A 52 -23.45 -1.50 -25.98
N TRP A 53 -22.14 -1.32 -26.16
CA TRP A 53 -21.12 -2.05 -25.41
C TRP A 53 -20.72 -1.27 -24.15
N GLN A 54 -21.00 -1.83 -22.97
CA GLN A 54 -20.37 -1.38 -21.73
C GLN A 54 -18.99 -2.05 -21.56
N ARG A 55 -17.92 -1.26 -21.64
CA ARG A 55 -16.57 -1.72 -21.27
C ARG A 55 -16.54 -2.15 -19.80
N MET A 56 -15.79 -3.21 -19.45
CA MET A 56 -15.56 -3.55 -18.04
C MET A 56 -14.65 -2.52 -17.38
N LEU A 57 -13.70 -1.97 -18.14
CA LEU A 57 -12.83 -0.86 -17.75
C LEU A 57 -13.53 0.50 -17.90
N THR A 58 -14.65 0.67 -17.21
CA THR A 58 -15.24 2.00 -17.02
C THR A 58 -14.50 2.74 -15.91
N SER A 59 -14.52 4.07 -15.98
CA SER A 59 -14.06 4.93 -14.87
C SER A 59 -14.76 4.57 -13.56
N ALA A 60 -16.04 4.17 -13.61
CA ALA A 60 -16.82 3.69 -12.47
C ALA A 60 -16.31 2.34 -11.92
N GLY A 61 -15.99 1.37 -12.79
CA GLY A 61 -15.42 0.07 -12.40
C GLY A 61 -14.06 0.23 -11.73
N LEU A 62 -13.18 1.03 -12.32
CA LEU A 62 -11.88 1.40 -11.75
C LEU A 62 -12.04 2.09 -10.38
N ARG A 63 -13.02 2.98 -10.25
CA ARG A 63 -13.34 3.67 -8.98
C ARG A 63 -13.79 2.72 -7.89
N SER A 64 -14.63 1.72 -8.23
CA SER A 64 -15.10 0.71 -7.26
C SER A 64 -13.94 -0.15 -6.73
N ILE A 65 -13.05 -0.60 -7.62
CA ILE A 65 -11.86 -1.37 -7.23
C ILE A 65 -10.96 -0.52 -6.33
N TRP A 66 -10.66 0.71 -6.74
CA TRP A 66 -9.86 1.64 -5.96
C TRP A 66 -10.43 1.91 -4.57
N ASN A 67 -11.75 2.11 -4.46
CA ASN A 67 -12.42 2.29 -3.17
C ASN A 67 -12.30 1.04 -2.27
N SER A 68 -12.36 -0.17 -2.84
CA SER A 68 -12.09 -1.41 -2.08
C SER A 68 -10.67 -1.45 -1.52
N PHE A 69 -9.67 -1.01 -2.30
CA PHE A 69 -8.27 -0.93 -1.84
C PHE A 69 -8.08 0.09 -0.72
N LEU A 70 -8.66 1.29 -0.86
CA LEU A 70 -8.63 2.32 0.19
C LEU A 70 -9.26 1.82 1.50
N LEU A 71 -10.32 1.03 1.41
CA LEU A 71 -10.93 0.39 2.58
C LEU A 71 -10.01 -0.66 3.21
N ASP A 72 -9.24 -1.41 2.42
CA ASP A 72 -8.31 -2.42 2.95
C ASP A 72 -7.06 -1.82 3.60
N ALA A 73 -6.49 -0.73 3.06
CA ALA A 73 -5.38 -0.04 3.74
C ALA A 73 -5.81 0.65 5.04
N ASN A 74 -7.04 1.18 5.09
CA ASN A 74 -7.61 1.69 6.35
C ASN A 74 -7.78 0.60 7.42
N LYS A 75 -7.84 -0.69 7.06
CA LYS A 75 -7.87 -1.80 8.03
C LYS A 75 -6.50 -2.14 8.62
N GLN A 76 -5.41 -1.81 7.91
CA GLN A 76 -4.05 -2.21 8.30
C GLN A 76 -3.47 -1.33 9.42
N LEU A 77 -3.79 -0.04 9.42
CA LEU A 77 -3.30 0.91 10.43
C LEU A 77 -3.84 0.62 11.85
N PRO A 78 -5.14 0.37 12.06
CA PRO A 78 -5.64 -0.05 13.36
C PRO A 78 -4.99 -1.33 13.88
N ALA A 79 -4.74 -2.31 13.00
CA ALA A 79 -4.06 -3.55 13.36
C ALA A 79 -2.60 -3.29 13.76
N PHE A 80 -1.91 -2.40 13.05
CA PHE A 80 -0.55 -1.98 13.42
C PHE A 80 -0.53 -1.26 14.77
N ARG A 81 -1.50 -0.36 15.03
CA ARG A 81 -1.62 0.32 16.31
C ARG A 81 -1.78 -0.64 17.48
N GLN A 82 -2.68 -1.62 17.35
CA GLN A 82 -2.85 -2.66 18.37
C GLN A 82 -1.55 -3.43 18.61
N LEU A 83 -0.82 -3.74 17.54
CA LEU A 83 0.46 -4.44 17.63
C LEU A 83 1.53 -3.61 18.35
N VAL A 84 1.58 -2.28 18.10
CA VAL A 84 2.44 -1.35 18.85
C VAL A 84 2.07 -1.36 20.33
N GLU A 85 0.79 -1.22 20.66
CA GLU A 85 0.32 -1.19 22.05
C GLU A 85 0.64 -2.49 22.80
N GLU A 86 0.43 -3.65 22.16
CA GLU A 86 0.65 -4.99 22.73
C GLU A 86 2.12 -5.35 22.94
N PHE A 87 3.02 -4.93 22.04
CA PHE A 87 4.42 -5.37 22.03
C PHE A 87 5.42 -4.24 22.30
N SER A 88 4.96 -3.04 22.67
CA SER A 88 5.81 -1.89 23.01
C SER A 88 6.76 -2.14 24.19
N ASP A 89 6.54 -3.18 24.98
CA ASP A 89 7.40 -3.56 26.09
C ASP A 89 8.61 -4.41 25.66
N VAL A 90 8.57 -5.01 24.46
CA VAL A 90 9.62 -5.93 23.95
C VAL A 90 10.22 -5.50 22.61
N ALA A 91 9.58 -4.58 21.91
CA ALA A 91 9.98 -4.12 20.60
C ALA A 91 9.79 -2.60 20.46
N ASP A 92 10.76 -1.96 19.82
CA ASP A 92 10.61 -0.57 19.36
C ASP A 92 9.87 -0.52 18.02
N PHE A 93 9.10 0.54 17.80
CA PHE A 93 8.29 0.71 16.59
C PHE A 93 8.68 1.99 15.84
N LEU A 94 8.95 1.84 14.54
CA LEU A 94 9.30 2.93 13.64
C LEU A 94 8.45 2.89 12.39
N LEU A 95 7.65 3.91 12.17
CA LEU A 95 6.97 4.18 10.92
C LEU A 95 7.86 5.10 10.07
N VAL A 96 8.19 4.69 8.86
CA VAL A 96 8.96 5.49 7.91
C VAL A 96 8.06 5.92 6.76
N TYR A 97 7.84 7.22 6.64
CA TYR A 97 7.08 7.86 5.58
C TYR A 97 7.93 7.99 4.31
N ILE A 98 7.46 7.42 3.21
CA ILE A 98 8.15 7.40 1.91
C ILE A 98 7.32 8.17 0.86
N ASP A 99 7.79 8.18 -0.40
CA ASP A 99 7.22 9.03 -1.45
C ASP A 99 5.78 8.63 -1.86
N GLU A 100 4.91 9.59 -2.17
CA GLU A 100 3.50 9.28 -2.49
C GLU A 100 3.37 8.31 -3.67
N ALA A 101 2.57 7.26 -3.48
CA ALA A 101 2.25 6.32 -4.56
C ALA A 101 1.37 6.99 -5.64
N HIS A 102 0.53 7.95 -5.23
CA HIS A 102 -0.44 8.62 -6.09
C HIS A 102 -0.53 10.12 -5.79
N PRO A 103 0.51 10.90 -6.13
CA PRO A 103 0.49 12.35 -5.92
C PRO A 103 -0.56 13.01 -6.82
N ILE A 104 -1.24 14.04 -6.31
CA ILE A 104 -2.33 14.72 -7.05
C ILE A 104 -1.88 15.41 -8.33
N ASP A 105 -0.60 15.77 -8.43
CA ASP A 105 0.05 16.35 -9.60
C ASP A 105 0.75 15.30 -10.49
N GLY A 106 0.56 14.01 -10.20
CA GLY A 106 0.95 12.89 -11.04
C GLY A 106 -0.21 12.36 -11.90
N TRP A 107 -0.18 11.07 -12.22
CA TRP A 107 -1.30 10.36 -12.87
C TRP A 107 -2.43 10.09 -11.85
N ALA A 108 -2.98 11.15 -11.26
CA ALA A 108 -4.10 11.05 -10.33
C ALA A 108 -5.42 10.94 -11.11
N VAL A 109 -6.30 10.04 -10.66
CA VAL A 109 -7.66 9.95 -11.20
C VAL A 109 -8.46 11.15 -10.67
N PRO A 110 -8.95 12.08 -11.51
CA PRO A 110 -9.44 13.40 -11.05
C PRO A 110 -10.68 13.39 -10.14
N GLU A 111 -11.38 12.27 -9.96
CA GLU A 111 -12.75 12.24 -9.42
C GLU A 111 -13.00 11.15 -8.36
N VAL A 112 -12.06 10.94 -7.43
CA VAL A 112 -12.36 10.12 -6.24
C VAL A 112 -12.48 11.03 -5.03
N GLU A 113 -13.65 11.67 -4.91
CA GLU A 113 -14.05 12.57 -3.80
C GLU A 113 -14.43 11.84 -2.51
N CYS A 114 -13.68 10.81 -2.13
CA CYS A 114 -13.95 10.08 -0.89
C CYS A 114 -12.73 10.15 0.03
N ASN A 115 -12.59 11.25 0.77
CA ASN A 115 -11.70 11.38 1.94
C ASN A 115 -10.21 11.03 1.77
N ALA A 116 -9.71 10.81 0.55
CA ALA A 116 -8.32 10.42 0.31
C ALA A 116 -7.37 11.61 0.57
N PHE A 117 -6.23 11.34 1.21
CA PHE A 117 -5.16 12.33 1.39
C PHE A 117 -4.77 12.90 0.02
N LYS A 118 -5.03 14.20 -0.18
CA LYS A 118 -4.70 14.90 -1.43
C LYS A 118 -3.33 15.54 -1.30
N ILE A 119 -2.28 14.73 -1.40
CA ILE A 119 -0.89 15.16 -1.22
C ILE A 119 -0.24 15.28 -2.60
N ARG A 120 0.51 16.37 -2.82
CA ARG A 120 1.33 16.57 -4.03
C ARG A 120 2.62 15.78 -3.91
N LYS A 121 3.27 15.52 -5.03
CA LYS A 121 4.62 14.96 -5.01
C LYS A 121 5.55 15.91 -4.26
N HIS A 122 6.22 15.38 -3.25
CA HIS A 122 7.15 16.14 -2.42
C HIS A 122 8.31 16.67 -3.26
N ARG A 123 8.58 17.98 -3.17
CA ARG A 123 9.69 18.65 -3.85
C ARG A 123 10.89 18.86 -2.93
N ASN A 124 10.65 18.83 -1.63
CA ASN A 124 11.65 19.00 -0.59
C ASN A 124 11.25 18.18 0.66
N LEU A 125 12.18 18.06 1.61
CA LEU A 125 11.98 17.27 2.81
C LEU A 125 10.89 17.85 3.72
N GLU A 126 10.73 19.17 3.75
CA GLU A 126 9.72 19.84 4.57
C GLU A 126 8.31 19.44 4.16
N GLU A 127 8.01 19.45 2.86
CA GLU A 127 6.74 18.98 2.30
C GLU A 127 6.45 17.52 2.68
N ARG A 128 7.48 16.66 2.65
CA ARG A 128 7.36 15.25 3.05
C ARG A 128 7.13 15.08 4.54
N CYS A 129 7.81 15.87 5.38
CA CYS A 129 7.59 15.88 6.82
C CYS A 129 6.17 16.37 7.18
N LEU A 130 5.67 17.39 6.49
CA LEU A 130 4.30 17.89 6.66
C LEU A 130 3.26 16.83 6.27
N ALA A 131 3.48 16.10 5.18
CA ALA A 131 2.65 14.97 4.77
C ALA A 131 2.64 13.85 5.83
N ALA A 132 3.81 13.51 6.37
CA ALA A 132 3.95 12.55 7.46
C ALA A 132 3.20 13.02 8.73
N GLN A 133 3.29 14.29 9.09
CA GLN A 133 2.54 14.84 10.24
C GLN A 133 1.02 14.75 10.05
N GLN A 134 0.51 15.01 8.85
CA GLN A 134 -0.91 14.81 8.54
C GLN A 134 -1.34 13.34 8.70
N LEU A 135 -0.46 12.39 8.36
CA LEU A 135 -0.68 10.97 8.62
C LEU A 135 -0.81 10.72 10.14
N LEU A 136 0.11 11.27 10.93
CA LEU A 136 0.12 11.11 12.38
C LEU A 136 -1.19 11.62 13.03
N GLU A 137 -1.61 12.83 12.69
CA GLU A 137 -2.82 13.46 13.24
C GLU A 137 -4.08 12.66 12.90
N ARG A 138 -4.16 12.15 11.67
CA ARG A 138 -5.35 11.47 11.17
C ARG A 138 -5.51 10.06 11.71
N PHE A 139 -4.41 9.34 11.93
CA PHE A 139 -4.45 7.95 12.38
C PHE A 139 -4.20 7.78 13.88
N ALA A 140 -3.80 8.85 14.58
CA ALA A 140 -3.53 8.88 16.00
C ALA A 140 -2.59 7.73 16.42
N LEU A 141 -1.37 7.71 15.86
CA LEU A 141 -0.40 6.67 16.19
C LEU A 141 -0.05 6.70 17.69
N PRO A 142 0.16 5.53 18.32
CA PRO A 142 0.58 5.46 19.71
C PRO A 142 1.91 6.19 19.92
N PRO A 143 2.13 6.81 21.09
CA PRO A 143 3.36 7.54 21.39
C PRO A 143 4.62 6.67 21.37
N GLN A 144 4.47 5.35 21.48
CA GLN A 144 5.57 4.37 21.39
C GLN A 144 6.04 4.13 19.94
N CYS A 145 5.28 4.60 18.95
CA CYS A 145 5.66 4.49 17.54
C CYS A 145 6.29 5.82 17.08
N HIS A 146 7.57 5.77 16.72
CA HIS A 146 8.24 6.91 16.13
C HIS A 146 7.89 7.03 14.65
N LEU A 147 7.58 8.24 14.19
CA LEU A 147 7.38 8.54 12.77
C LEU A 147 8.57 9.34 12.24
N VAL A 148 9.19 8.85 11.17
CA VAL A 148 10.27 9.53 10.46
C VAL A 148 9.94 9.61 8.98
N ALA A 149 10.49 10.58 8.27
CA ALA A 149 10.39 10.67 6.81
C ALA A 149 11.68 10.15 6.15
N ASP A 150 11.55 9.43 5.05
CA ASP A 150 12.68 9.03 4.22
C ASP A 150 13.32 10.25 3.55
N CYS A 151 14.62 10.16 3.31
CA CYS A 151 15.39 11.17 2.61
C CYS A 151 14.85 11.37 1.19
N MET A 152 15.07 12.57 0.62
CA MET A 152 14.54 12.91 -0.72
C MET A 152 15.16 12.09 -1.86
N ASP A 153 16.30 11.43 -1.62
CA ASP A 153 16.92 10.44 -2.51
C ASP A 153 16.24 9.06 -2.44
N ASN A 154 15.24 8.91 -1.56
CA ASN A 154 14.49 7.68 -1.32
C ASN A 154 15.39 6.51 -0.87
N ASN A 155 16.43 6.80 -0.08
CA ASN A 155 17.42 5.81 0.33
C ASN A 155 16.82 4.63 1.11
N ALA A 156 15.90 4.88 2.06
CA ALA A 156 15.25 3.79 2.80
C ALA A 156 14.35 2.96 1.88
N ASN A 157 13.57 3.63 1.02
CA ASN A 157 12.75 2.97 0.02
C ASN A 157 13.57 2.02 -0.88
N VAL A 158 14.70 2.49 -1.42
CA VAL A 158 15.59 1.66 -2.26
C VAL A 158 16.23 0.53 -1.45
N SER A 159 16.79 0.83 -0.28
CA SER A 159 17.52 -0.13 0.56
C SER A 159 16.63 -1.28 1.03
N TYR A 160 15.39 -0.98 1.42
CA TYR A 160 14.41 -1.99 1.84
C TYR A 160 13.55 -2.50 0.68
N GLY A 161 13.84 -2.10 -0.57
CA GLY A 161 13.13 -2.54 -1.77
C GLY A 161 11.62 -2.37 -1.67
N VAL A 162 11.17 -1.23 -1.16
CA VAL A 162 9.75 -0.94 -0.95
C VAL A 162 9.14 -0.58 -2.31
N ALA A 163 8.06 -1.24 -2.70
CA ALA A 163 7.36 -0.88 -3.94
C ALA A 163 6.15 0.03 -3.67
N PHE A 164 5.63 0.02 -2.44
CA PHE A 164 4.44 0.75 -1.99
C PHE A 164 4.41 0.83 -0.46
N GLU A 165 4.32 -0.32 0.18
CA GLU A 165 4.38 -0.48 1.63
C GLU A 165 5.15 -1.77 1.92
N ARG A 166 5.79 -1.82 3.09
CA ARG A 166 6.55 -2.98 3.52
C ARG A 166 6.70 -2.98 5.03
N VAL A 167 6.67 -4.16 5.64
CA VAL A 167 7.05 -4.35 7.04
C VAL A 167 8.37 -5.08 7.11
N CYS A 168 9.25 -4.66 8.02
CA CYS A 168 10.52 -5.27 8.29
C CYS A 168 10.72 -5.38 9.81
N ILE A 169 11.17 -6.54 10.28
CA ILE A 169 11.65 -6.73 11.65
C ILE A 169 13.16 -6.77 11.60
N VAL A 170 13.80 -5.85 12.31
CA VAL A 170 15.25 -5.83 12.50
C VAL A 170 15.55 -6.27 13.92
N GLN A 171 16.40 -7.28 14.05
CA GLN A 171 16.86 -7.81 15.33
C GLN A 171 18.38 -7.97 15.25
N GLU A 172 19.11 -7.45 16.25
CA GLU A 172 20.58 -7.54 16.31
C GLU A 172 21.25 -7.05 15.01
N LYS A 173 20.75 -5.94 14.45
CA LYS A 173 21.21 -5.33 13.18
C LYS A 173 21.08 -6.24 11.95
N LYS A 174 20.26 -7.28 12.02
CA LYS A 174 19.92 -8.16 10.90
C LYS A 174 18.43 -8.15 10.64
N ILE A 175 18.05 -8.34 9.38
CA ILE A 175 16.65 -8.46 8.99
C ILE A 175 16.18 -9.86 9.38
N ALA A 176 15.35 -9.95 10.42
CA ALA A 176 14.79 -11.20 10.92
C ALA A 176 13.50 -11.59 10.20
N TYR A 177 12.76 -10.58 9.72
CA TYR A 177 11.60 -10.77 8.85
C TYR A 177 11.52 -9.62 7.86
N LEU A 178 11.23 -9.94 6.61
CA LEU A 178 11.01 -8.97 5.56
C LEU A 178 9.72 -9.34 4.84
N GLY A 179 8.70 -8.49 4.96
CA GLY A 179 7.44 -8.67 4.26
C GLY A 179 7.67 -8.75 2.75
N GLY A 180 6.77 -9.44 2.05
CA GLY A 180 6.78 -9.45 0.59
C GLY A 180 6.59 -8.05 0.00
N LYS A 181 6.70 -7.92 -1.32
CA LYS A 181 6.53 -6.62 -1.99
C LYS A 181 5.06 -6.16 -1.90
N GLY A 182 4.82 -4.96 -1.39
CA GLY A 182 3.48 -4.36 -1.44
C GLY A 182 2.92 -4.29 -2.88
N PRO A 183 1.60 -4.11 -3.05
CA PRO A 183 0.59 -3.90 -2.00
C PRO A 183 -0.02 -5.20 -1.45
N PHE A 184 0.42 -6.38 -1.89
CA PHE A 184 -0.25 -7.65 -1.56
C PHE A 184 0.24 -8.34 -0.30
N PHE A 185 1.46 -8.02 0.14
CA PHE A 185 2.16 -8.75 1.20
C PHE A 185 2.38 -7.91 2.47
N TYR A 186 1.59 -6.86 2.67
CA TYR A 186 1.52 -6.16 3.95
C TYR A 186 0.68 -6.99 4.93
N ASN A 187 1.34 -7.95 5.59
CA ASN A 187 0.67 -8.88 6.48
C ASN A 187 1.06 -8.61 7.94
N VAL A 188 0.32 -7.74 8.61
CA VAL A 188 0.48 -7.45 10.05
C VAL A 188 0.25 -8.72 10.90
N LYS A 189 -0.54 -9.68 10.42
CA LYS A 189 -0.77 -10.95 11.14
C LYS A 189 0.47 -11.82 11.16
N GLU A 190 1.25 -11.85 10.09
CA GLU A 190 2.54 -12.56 10.06
C GLU A 190 3.54 -11.93 11.03
N VAL A 191 3.56 -10.59 11.10
CA VAL A 191 4.41 -9.85 12.04
C VAL A 191 4.00 -10.17 13.48
N ARG A 192 2.70 -10.13 13.78
CA ARG A 192 2.17 -10.56 15.09
C ARG A 192 2.57 -11.99 15.42
N TYR A 193 2.38 -12.92 14.48
CA TYR A 193 2.76 -14.32 14.68
C TYR A 193 4.27 -14.47 14.96
N TRP A 194 5.11 -13.71 14.26
CA TRP A 194 6.55 -13.70 14.50
C TRP A 194 6.88 -13.16 15.91
N LEU A 195 6.24 -12.07 16.32
CA LEU A 195 6.42 -11.48 17.66
C LEU A 195 5.93 -12.42 18.76
N GLU A 196 4.74 -13.01 18.63
CA GLU A 196 4.20 -13.99 19.57
C GLU A 196 5.10 -15.23 19.70
N LYS A 197 5.70 -15.68 18.59
CA LYS A 197 6.61 -16.82 18.60
C LYS A 197 7.94 -16.50 19.28
N SER A 198 8.45 -15.29 19.10
CA SER A 198 9.75 -14.86 19.65
C SER A 198 9.66 -14.41 21.11
N TYR A 199 8.54 -13.80 21.52
CA TYR A 199 8.37 -13.12 22.81
C TYR A 199 7.24 -13.69 23.68
N GLY A 200 6.52 -14.69 23.19
CA GLY A 200 5.34 -15.25 23.83
C GLY A 200 4.06 -14.47 23.48
N LYS A 201 2.91 -15.12 23.66
CA LYS A 201 1.62 -14.45 23.56
C LYS A 201 1.45 -13.48 24.72
N ARG A 202 1.05 -12.25 24.38
CA ARG A 202 0.71 -11.19 25.34
C ARG A 202 -0.81 -11.03 25.40
#